data_AF-A0A0Q6TZD9-F1
#
_entry.id   AF-A0A0Q6TZD9-F1
#
_cell.length_a   1.000
_cell.length_b   1.000
_cell.length_c   1.000
_cell.angle_alpha   90.00
_cell.angle_beta   90.00
_cell.angle_gamma   90.00
#
_symmetry.space_group_name_H-M   'P 1'
#
loop_
_entity.id
_entity.type
_entity.pdbx_description
1 polymer ?
#
loop_
_entity_poly.entity_id
_entity_poly.type
_entity_poly.pdbx_seq_one_letter_code
_entity_poly.pdbx_strand_id
1 'polypeptide(L)' 'MVKPHTDTRFSRAFAGKAAPESLSFVVELCDAEEDRPERILGRAFNLTLARAIYLAALQDFPNRRIVIRKGEMIIADSRA' A
#
# COMPACT_ATOMS: atom_id res chain seq x y z
N MET A 1 -22.04 -26.66 18.88
CA MET A 1 -22.37 -25.22 18.72
C MET A 1 -21.05 -24.46 18.80
N VAL A 2 -20.43 -24.22 17.63
CA VAL A 2 -19.06 -23.68 17.52
C VAL A 2 -19.12 -22.17 17.76
N LYS A 3 -18.41 -21.69 18.78
CA LYS A 3 -18.29 -20.25 19.08
C LYS A 3 -17.38 -19.58 18.04
N PRO A 4 -17.67 -18.36 17.58
CA PRO A 4 -16.89 -17.70 16.54
C PRO A 4 -15.49 -17.34 17.05
N HIS A 5 -14.47 -17.68 16.26
CA HIS A 5 -13.13 -17.15 16.40
C HIS A 5 -13.17 -15.64 16.21
N THR A 6 -12.90 -14.91 17.28
CA THR A 6 -12.58 -13.48 17.23
C THR A 6 -11.28 -13.30 16.47
N ASP A 7 -11.39 -12.99 15.19
CA ASP A 7 -10.29 -12.52 14.37
C ASP A 7 -9.87 -11.16 14.92
N THR A 8 -8.88 -11.18 15.81
CA THR A 8 -8.22 -9.99 16.33
C THR A 8 -7.54 -9.35 15.14
N ARG A 9 -8.23 -8.37 14.53
CA ARG A 9 -7.70 -7.51 13.49
C ARG A 9 -6.41 -6.89 14.01
N PHE A 10 -5.28 -7.43 13.57
CA PHE A 10 -3.97 -6.83 13.73
C PHE A 10 -3.88 -5.60 12.80
N SER A 11 -4.65 -4.56 13.10
CA SER A 11 -4.43 -3.23 12.57
C SER A 11 -3.23 -2.63 13.30
N ARG A 12 -2.03 -3.09 12.95
CA ARG A 12 -0.81 -2.39 13.33
C ARG A 12 -0.74 -1.14 12.46
N ALA A 13 -1.34 -0.06 12.95
CA ALA A 13 -1.15 1.26 12.41
C ALA A 13 0.35 1.58 12.44
N PHE A 14 0.99 1.58 11.28
CA PHE A 14 2.25 2.29 11.11
C PHE A 14 1.90 3.78 11.02
N ALA A 15 1.49 4.34 12.16
CA ALA A 15 1.32 5.78 12.35
C ALA A 15 2.65 6.44 11.98
N GLY A 16 2.60 7.29 10.95
CA GLY A 16 3.75 7.85 10.29
C GLY A 16 4.66 8.61 11.24
N LYS A 17 5.79 7.99 11.59
CA LYS A 17 7.03 8.75 11.75
C LYS A 17 7.38 9.23 10.35
N ALA A 18 7.44 10.56 10.14
CA ALA A 18 7.81 11.18 8.87
C ALA A 18 8.94 10.36 8.24
N ALA A 19 8.69 9.83 7.04
CA ALA A 19 9.72 9.06 6.35
C ALA A 19 10.98 9.93 6.27
N PRO A 20 12.18 9.39 6.52
CA PRO A 20 13.39 10.13 6.24
C PRO A 20 13.30 10.64 4.80
N GLU A 21 13.71 11.88 4.53
CA GLU A 21 13.54 12.56 3.23
C GLU A 21 14.03 11.73 2.02
N SER A 22 14.85 10.71 2.30
CA SER A 22 15.31 9.69 1.37
C SER A 22 14.26 8.70 0.84
N LEU A 23 13.12 8.46 1.50
CA LEU A 23 12.11 7.48 1.08
C LEU A 23 10.84 8.16 0.55
N SER A 24 10.98 8.91 -0.54
CA SER A 24 9.92 9.76 -1.06
C SER A 24 8.78 8.99 -1.77
N PHE A 25 9.00 7.74 -2.18
CA PHE A 25 8.00 6.94 -2.89
C PHE A 25 7.33 5.94 -1.94
N VAL A 26 6.01 5.87 -1.98
CA VAL A 26 5.20 4.94 -1.20
C VAL A 26 4.36 4.11 -2.14
N VAL A 27 4.37 2.80 -1.97
CA VAL A 27 3.49 1.87 -2.70
C VAL A 27 2.41 1.41 -1.74
N GLU A 28 1.16 1.66 -2.11
CA GLU A 28 -0.02 1.48 -1.26
C GLU A 28 -0.97 0.48 -1.91
N LEU A 29 -1.50 -0.42 -1.09
CA LEU A 29 -2.66 -1.26 -1.38
C LEU A 29 -3.89 -0.51 -0.89
N CYS A 30 -4.80 -0.17 -1.79
CA CYS A 30 -6.04 0.50 -1.45
C CYS A 30 -7.15 -0.53 -1.19
N ASP A 31 -8.10 -0.16 -0.33
CA ASP A 31 -9.31 -0.93 -0.09
C ASP A 31 -10.06 -1.14 -1.43
N ALA A 32 -10.75 -2.27 -1.55
CA ALA A 32 -11.49 -2.59 -2.77
C ALA A 32 -12.74 -1.70 -2.92
N GLU A 33 -13.36 -1.36 -1.80
CA GLU A 33 -14.65 -0.64 -1.68
C GLU A 33 -14.44 0.85 -1.42
N GLU A 34 -13.43 1.21 -0.64
CA GLU A 34 -13.10 2.61 -0.34
C GLU A 34 -11.83 3.05 -1.06
N ASP A 35 -11.81 4.27 -1.58
CA ASP A 35 -10.63 4.84 -2.25
C ASP A 35 -9.51 5.25 -1.28
N ARG A 36 -9.39 4.52 -0.17
CA ARG A 36 -8.47 4.78 0.93
C ARG A 36 -7.33 3.77 0.91
N PRO A 37 -6.10 4.18 1.26
CA PRO A 37 -5.01 3.25 1.46
C PRO A 37 -5.33 2.32 2.64
N GLU A 38 -5.48 1.03 2.38
CA GLU A 38 -5.63 0.00 3.41
C GLU A 38 -4.28 -0.28 4.07
N ARG A 39 -3.22 -0.38 3.25
CA ARG A 39 -1.90 -0.81 3.70
C ARG A 39 -0.77 -0.25 2.84
N ILE A 40 0.34 0.11 3.47
CA ILE A 40 1.61 0.39 2.76
C ILE A 40 2.31 -0.94 2.48
N LEU A 41 2.57 -1.23 1.21
CA LEU A 41 3.31 -2.43 0.76
C LEU A 41 4.82 -2.20 0.79
N GLY A 42 5.25 -0.97 0.52
CA GLY A 42 6.66 -0.63 0.58
C GLY A 42 6.93 0.87 0.44
N ARG A 43 8.14 1.27 0.81
CA ARG A 43 8.67 2.61 0.55
C ARG A 43 9.98 2.49 -0.21
N ALA A 44 10.22 3.43 -1.12
CA ALA A 44 11.39 3.43 -1.98
C ALA A 44 12.00 4.83 -2.09
N PHE A 45 13.31 4.87 -2.28
CA PHE A 45 14.06 6.12 -2.45
C PHE A 45 14.09 6.62 -3.90
N ASN A 46 13.78 5.74 -4.85
CA ASN A 46 13.69 6.08 -6.26
C ASN A 46 12.48 5.40 -6.92
N LEU A 47 12.11 5.88 -8.10
CA LEU A 47 10.96 5.38 -8.84
C LEU A 47 11.18 3.94 -9.34
N THR A 48 12.41 3.55 -9.66
CA THR A 48 12.73 2.21 -10.17
C THR A 48 12.37 1.13 -9.16
N LEU A 49 12.80 1.29 -7.90
CA LEU A 49 12.46 0.37 -6.82
C LEU A 49 10.97 0.42 -6.49
N ALA A 50 10.36 1.62 -6.48
CA ALA A 50 8.92 1.75 -6.28
C ALA A 50 8.11 0.96 -7.33
N ARG A 51 8.53 1.03 -8.60
CA ARG A 51 7.93 0.26 -9.70
C ARG A 51 8.14 -1.24 -9.54
N ALA A 52 9.31 -1.69 -9.08
CA ALA A 52 9.54 -3.11 -8.84
C ALA A 52 8.58 -3.65 -7.77
N ILE A 53 8.42 -2.93 -6.65
CA ILE A 53 7.46 -3.28 -5.60
C ILE A 53 6.03 -3.28 -6.15
N TYR A 54 5.68 -2.25 -6.93
CA TYR A 54 4.36 -2.13 -7.55
C TYR A 54 4.04 -3.30 -8.49
N LEU A 55 4.96 -3.68 -9.36
CA LEU A 55 4.77 -4.81 -10.29
C LEU A 55 4.62 -6.15 -9.56
N ALA A 56 5.40 -6.36 -8.49
CA ALA A 56 5.23 -7.52 -7.63
C ALA A 56 3.85 -7.52 -6.97
N ALA A 57 3.43 -6.37 -6.43
CA ALA A 57 2.12 -6.22 -5.80
C ALA A 57 0.94 -6.47 -6.76
N LEU A 58 1.05 -6.10 -8.03
CA LEU A 58 0.01 -6.42 -9.02
C LEU A 58 -0.20 -7.93 -9.20
N GLN A 59 0.87 -8.72 -9.07
CA GLN A 59 0.78 -10.18 -9.17
C GLN A 59 0.21 -10.79 -7.90
N ASP A 60 0.63 -10.29 -6.73
CA ASP A 60 0.17 -10.78 -5.43
C ASP A 60 -1.30 -10.39 -5.13
N PHE A 61 -1.77 -9.26 -5.70
CA PHE A 61 -3.09 -8.68 -5.42
C PHE A 61 -3.84 -8.30 -6.72
N PRO A 62 -4.19 -9.27 -7.58
CA PRO A 62 -4.71 -9.00 -8.92
C PRO A 62 -6.05 -8.24 -8.97
N ASN A 63 -6.86 -8.35 -7.91
CA ASN A 63 -8.18 -7.71 -7.83
C ASN A 63 -8.18 -6.42 -6.97
N ARG A 64 -7.01 -5.95 -6.57
CA ARG A 64 -6.87 -4.82 -5.65
C ARG A 64 -6.26 -3.62 -6.37
N ARG A 65 -6.67 -2.42 -5.97
CA ARG A 65 -6.04 -1.19 -6.45
C ARG A 65 -4.69 -1.02 -5.76
N ILE A 66 -3.66 -0.82 -6.57
CA ILE A 66 -2.30 -0.50 -6.09
C ILE A 66 -1.95 0.88 -6.62
N VAL A 67 -1.35 1.71 -5.77
CA VAL A 67 -0.95 3.08 -6.12
C VAL A 67 0.49 3.33 -5.73
N ILE A 68 1.25 4.01 -6.59
CA ILE A 68 2.54 4.62 -6.23
C ILE A 68 2.30 6.11 -5.96
N ARG A 69 2.64 6.58 -4.77
CA ARG A 69 2.60 8.01 -4.41
C ARG A 69 4.00 8.57 -4.18
N LYS A 70 4.16 9.86 -4.44
CA LYS A 70 5.27 10.68 -3.96
C LYS A 70 4.70 11.91 -3.26
N GLY A 71 4.60 11.86 -1.93
CA GLY A 71 3.80 12.84 -1.18
C GLY A 71 2.34 12.80 -1.64
N GLU A 72 1.80 13.95 -2.05
CA GLU A 72 0.42 14.07 -2.55
C GLU A 72 0.24 13.67 -4.02
N MET A 73 1.33 13.46 -4.76
CA MET A 73 1.27 13.14 -6.18
C MET A 73 1.11 11.63 -6.39
N ILE A 74 0.10 11.22 -7.15
CA ILE A 74 -0.02 9.85 -7.68
C ILE A 74 0.86 9.73 -8.92
N ILE A 75 1.79 8.77 -8.88
CA ILE A 75 2.74 8.49 -9.97
C ILE A 75 2.26 7.34 -10.86
N ALA A 76 1.60 6.35 -10.26
CA ALA A 76 0.99 5.23 -10.96
C ALA A 76 -0.22 4.72 -10.18
N ASP A 77 -1.22 4.26 -10.89
CA ASP A 77 -2.46 3.70 -10.34
C ASP A 77 -2.88 2.54 -11.23
N SER A 78 -3.17 1.38 -10.65
CA SER A 78 -3.56 0.19 -11.40
C SER A 78 -4.97 0.26 -11.97
N ARG A 79 -5.78 1.25 -11.58
CA ARG A 79 -7.13 1.49 -12.08
C ARG A 79 -7.25 2.70 -13.01
N ALA A 80 -6.17 3.42 -13.28
CA ALA A 80 -6.15 4.60 -14.15
C ALA A 80 -6.07 4.26 -15.64
#